data_AF-A0A950T530-F1
#
_entry.id   AF-A0A950T530-F1
#
_cell.length_a   1.000
_cell.length_b   1.000
_cell.length_c   1.000
_cell.angle_alpha   90.00
_cell.angle_beta   90.00
_cell.angle_gamma   90.00
#
_symmetry.space_group_name_H-M   'P 1'
#
loop_
_entity.id
_entity.type
_entity.pdbx_description
1 polymer ?
#
loop_
_entity_poly.entity_id
_entity_poly.type
_entity_poly.pdbx_seq_one_letter_code
_entity_poly.pdbx_strand_id
1 'polypeptide(L)'
;RALSGFTVTAAPESGDKLTRFGPFSSQCRAGNVKIRRGAWNEELFRVLEGFPELAHDDEVDACSGALEMLNHQLKNAGYYEWLRQKAEEYTPQPTPEPPKTVYAVGSMEWQAEQQDKRKAEIEAAAVK
;
A
#
# COMPACT_ATOMS: atom_id res chain seq x y z
N ARG A 1 29.47 26.15 -10.40
CA ARG A 1 28.47 25.19 -10.92
C ARG A 1 29.05 23.78 -10.76
N ALA A 2 28.73 23.06 -9.70
CA ALA A 2 29.35 21.75 -9.38
C ALA A 2 28.87 20.59 -10.27
N LEU A 3 27.72 20.73 -10.94
CA LEU A 3 27.09 19.65 -11.72
C LEU A 3 27.05 19.94 -13.24
N SER A 4 27.80 20.94 -13.70
CA SER A 4 27.86 21.31 -15.11
C SER A 4 28.56 20.20 -15.92
N GLY A 5 27.86 19.58 -16.88
CA GLY A 5 28.43 18.56 -17.76
C GLY A 5 28.13 17.11 -17.36
N PHE A 6 27.40 16.89 -16.27
CA PHE A 6 26.94 15.57 -15.86
C PHE A 6 25.45 15.40 -16.14
N THR A 7 25.05 14.21 -16.59
CA THR A 7 23.65 13.80 -16.61
C THR A 7 23.23 13.48 -15.18
N VAL A 8 22.47 14.39 -14.56
CA VAL A 8 21.96 14.21 -13.21
C VAL A 8 20.46 13.95 -13.28
N THR A 9 20.00 12.95 -12.54
CA THR A 9 18.57 12.67 -12.36
C THR A 9 18.29 12.69 -10.86
N ALA A 10 17.35 13.53 -10.45
CA ALA A 10 16.87 13.53 -9.07
C ALA A 10 15.85 12.39 -8.91
N ALA A 11 16.04 11.57 -7.87
CA ALA A 11 15.09 10.54 -7.47
C ALA A 11 14.38 11.01 -6.19
N PRO A 12 13.06 11.25 -6.21
CA PRO A 12 12.33 11.55 -5.00
C PRO A 12 12.16 10.27 -4.17
N GLU A 13 12.54 10.34 -2.90
CA GLU A 13 12.43 9.22 -2.00
C GLU A 13 11.23 9.42 -1.06
N SER A 14 10.36 8.42 -0.95
CA SER A 14 9.14 8.50 -0.13
C SER A 14 9.03 7.31 0.82
N GLY A 15 8.53 7.57 2.03
CA GLY A 15 8.30 6.53 3.05
C GLY A 15 9.37 6.53 4.14
N ASP A 16 9.26 5.55 5.03
CA ASP A 16 10.15 5.39 6.18
C ASP A 16 11.52 4.79 5.76
N LYS A 17 12.60 5.38 6.26
CA LYS A 17 13.98 4.99 5.92
C LYS A 17 14.30 3.56 6.35
N LEU A 18 13.79 3.12 7.50
CA LEU A 18 14.01 1.77 8.01
C LEU A 18 13.43 0.73 7.06
N THR A 19 12.21 0.98 6.60
CA THR A 19 11.49 0.12 5.66
C THR A 19 12.23 0.04 4.31
N ARG A 20 12.76 1.16 3.82
CA ARG A 20 13.52 1.21 2.56
C ARG A 20 14.89 0.54 2.62
N PHE A 21 15.53 0.53 3.79
CA PHE A 21 16.82 -0.13 3.97
C PHE A 21 16.71 -1.66 4.13
N GLY A 22 15.57 -2.16 4.61
CA GLY A 22 15.34 -3.59 4.85
C GLY A 22 15.71 -4.54 3.69
N PRO A 23 15.33 -4.25 2.44
CA PRO A 23 15.73 -5.03 1.28
C PRO A 23 17.26 -5.13 1.10
N PHE A 24 17.99 -4.03 1.30
CA PHE A 24 19.45 -4.02 1.21
C PHE A 24 20.08 -4.89 2.29
N SER A 25 19.64 -4.75 3.54
CA SER A 25 20.08 -5.61 4.65
C SER A 25 19.85 -7.10 4.38
N SER A 26 18.70 -7.44 3.77
CA SER A 26 18.37 -8.81 3.38
C SER A 26 19.33 -9.34 2.30
N GLN A 27 19.67 -8.53 1.30
CA GLN A 27 20.64 -8.91 0.25
C GLN A 27 22.06 -9.05 0.80
N CYS A 28 22.44 -8.25 1.81
CA CYS A 28 23.70 -8.41 2.53
C CYS A 28 23.77 -9.76 3.24
N ARG A 29 22.73 -10.13 4.01
CA ARG A 29 22.66 -11.43 4.69
C ARG A 29 22.64 -12.61 3.71
N ALA A 30 22.01 -12.45 2.54
CA ALA A 30 22.04 -13.45 1.47
C ALA A 30 23.40 -13.59 0.78
N GLY A 31 24.36 -12.68 1.03
CA GLY A 31 25.69 -12.72 0.44
C GLY A 31 25.77 -12.15 -0.98
N ASN A 32 24.71 -11.50 -1.46
CA ASN A 32 24.62 -10.92 -2.81
C ASN A 32 25.31 -9.56 -2.93
N VAL A 33 25.57 -8.88 -1.80
CA VAL A 33 26.29 -7.61 -1.76
C VAL A 33 27.78 -7.86 -1.55
N LYS A 34 28.61 -7.21 -2.36
CA LYS A 34 30.07 -7.24 -2.24
C LYS A 34 30.59 -5.81 -2.14
N ILE A 35 31.42 -5.56 -1.13
CA ILE A 35 32.04 -4.26 -0.89
C ILE A 35 33.52 -4.33 -1.29
N ARG A 36 33.98 -3.34 -2.06
CA ARG A 36 35.40 -3.21 -2.42
C ARG A 36 36.21 -3.05 -1.13
N ARG A 37 37.34 -3.75 -1.00
CA ARG A 37 38.22 -3.60 0.15
C ARG A 37 38.87 -2.21 0.15
N GLY A 38 38.71 -1.48 1.26
CA GLY A 38 39.34 -0.19 1.48
C GLY A 38 39.32 0.20 2.95
N ALA A 39 40.09 1.24 3.30
CA ALA A 39 40.14 1.75 4.67
C ALA A 39 38.80 2.33 5.15
N TRP A 40 37.91 2.69 4.22
CA TRP A 40 36.56 3.21 4.51
C TRP A 40 35.55 2.13 4.93
N ASN A 41 35.91 0.85 4.84
CA ASN A 41 34.97 -0.23 5.11
C ASN A 41 34.54 -0.28 6.57
N GLU A 42 35.46 -0.03 7.51
CA GLU A 42 35.15 -0.07 8.95
C GLU A 42 34.11 0.99 9.32
N GLU A 43 34.29 2.22 8.84
CA GLU A 43 33.34 3.30 9.09
C GLU A 43 32.00 3.02 8.40
N LEU A 44 32.01 2.52 7.15
CA LEU A 44 30.79 2.12 6.47
C LEU A 44 30.03 1.04 7.26
N PHE A 45 30.70 -0.01 7.71
CA PHE A 45 30.05 -1.07 8.48
C PHE A 45 29.51 -0.57 9.81
N ARG A 46 30.26 0.29 10.50
CA ARG A 46 29.82 0.93 11.73
C ARG A 46 28.51 1.70 11.53
N VAL A 47 28.40 2.48 10.45
CA VAL A 47 27.18 3.22 10.12
C VAL A 47 26.04 2.26 9.78
N LEU A 48 26.27 1.28 8.91
CA LEU A 48 25.22 0.34 8.47
C LEU A 48 24.70 -0.56 9.62
N GLU A 49 25.56 -0.95 10.56
CA GLU A 49 25.19 -1.80 11.70
C GLU A 49 24.58 -1.02 12.87
N GLY A 50 24.93 0.26 13.02
CA GLY A 50 24.37 1.13 14.06
C GLY A 50 23.08 1.84 13.65
N PHE A 51 22.62 1.68 12.41
CA PHE A 51 21.33 2.20 11.96
C PHE A 51 20.17 1.45 12.64
N PRO A 52 19.14 2.12 13.20
CA PRO A 52 18.78 3.53 13.02
C PRO A 52 19.23 4.49 14.15
N GLU A 53 20.07 4.04 15.08
CA GLU A 53 20.39 4.82 16.29
C GLU A 53 21.50 5.87 16.08
N LEU A 54 22.28 5.74 15.00
CA LEU A 54 23.34 6.68 14.65
C LEU A 54 22.82 7.94 13.94
N ALA A 55 23.52 9.06 14.14
CA ALA A 55 23.14 10.37 13.60
C ALA A 55 23.39 10.53 12.07
N HIS A 56 24.16 9.62 11.47
CA HIS A 56 24.50 9.65 10.04
C HIS A 56 23.77 8.51 9.33
N ASP A 57 23.03 8.85 8.28
CA ASP A 57 22.25 7.93 7.45
C ASP A 57 22.54 8.08 5.94
N ASP A 58 23.50 8.92 5.56
CA ASP A 58 23.88 9.17 4.16
C ASP A 58 24.33 7.87 3.47
N GLU A 59 25.12 7.03 4.15
CA GLU A 59 25.57 5.74 3.61
C GLU A 59 24.41 4.74 3.46
N VAL A 60 23.43 4.79 4.36
CA VAL A 60 22.24 3.92 4.37
C VAL A 60 21.34 4.29 3.19
N ASP A 61 21.11 5.60 3.00
CA ASP A 61 20.33 6.14 1.89
C ASP A 61 21.02 5.84 0.55
N ALA A 62 22.34 6.03 0.46
CA ALA A 62 23.12 5.69 -0.73
C ALA A 62 23.03 4.20 -1.09
N CYS A 63 23.11 3.30 -0.11
CA CYS A 63 23.03 1.85 -0.33
C CYS A 63 21.64 1.39 -0.77
N SER A 64 20.58 1.92 -0.13
CA SER A 64 19.21 1.57 -0.49
C SER A 64 18.84 2.09 -1.88
N GLY A 65 19.20 3.34 -2.21
CA GLY A 65 19.02 3.92 -3.54
C GLY A 65 19.79 3.17 -4.62
N ALA A 66 21.03 2.74 -4.35
CA ALA A 66 21.81 1.95 -5.30
C ALA A 66 21.17 0.60 -5.63
N LEU A 67 20.58 -0.08 -4.64
CA LEU A 67 19.85 -1.32 -4.86
C LEU A 67 18.57 -1.10 -5.67
N GLU A 68 17.85 -0.01 -5.40
CA GLU A 68 16.66 0.39 -6.14
C GLU A 68 16.98 0.62 -7.62
N MET A 69 18.07 1.32 -7.92
CA MET A 69 18.54 1.55 -9.29
C MET A 69 18.91 0.26 -10.03
N LEU A 70 19.44 -0.74 -9.33
CA LEU A 70 19.81 -2.03 -9.91
C LEU A 70 18.58 -2.87 -10.28
N ASN A 71 17.48 -2.70 -9.55
CA ASN A 71 16.24 -3.43 -9.78
C ASN A 71 15.41 -2.82 -10.94
N HIS A 72 15.84 -3.10 -12.17
CA HIS A 72 15.14 -2.65 -13.38
C HIS A 72 13.65 -3.05 -13.46
N GLN A 73 13.23 -4.14 -12.82
CA GLN A 73 11.84 -4.61 -12.80
C GLN A 73 10.94 -3.85 -11.80
N LEU A 74 11.53 -3.08 -10.88
CA LEU A 74 10.83 -2.39 -9.79
C LEU A 74 10.73 -0.88 -10.00
N LYS A 75 10.90 -0.36 -11.23
CA LYS A 75 10.67 1.07 -11.54
C LYS A 75 9.28 1.59 -11.11
N ASN A 76 8.33 0.68 -10.90
CA ASN A 76 6.97 0.97 -10.42
C ASN A 76 6.66 0.35 -9.04
N ALA A 77 7.65 -0.19 -8.31
CA ALA A 77 7.44 -0.84 -7.02
C ALA A 77 6.86 0.11 -5.97
N GLY A 78 7.36 1.34 -5.93
CA GLY A 78 6.76 2.39 -5.08
C GLY A 78 5.30 2.67 -5.44
N TYR A 79 4.91 2.56 -6.71
CA TYR A 79 3.51 2.66 -7.14
C TYR A 79 2.67 1.47 -6.67
N TYR A 80 3.22 0.25 -6.68
CA TYR A 80 2.53 -0.94 -6.16
C TYR A 80 2.35 -0.91 -4.65
N GLU A 81 3.35 -0.43 -3.89
CA GLU A 81 3.22 -0.25 -2.44
C GLU A 81 2.23 0.85 -2.09
N TRP A 82 2.23 1.96 -2.83
CA TRP A 82 1.22 3.01 -2.71
C TRP A 82 -0.20 2.50 -3.00
N LEU A 83 -0.38 1.72 -4.07
CA LEU A 83 -1.67 1.08 -4.39
C LEU A 83 -2.12 0.11 -3.31
N ARG A 84 -1.20 -0.67 -2.75
CA ARG A 84 -1.49 -1.60 -1.65
C ARG A 84 -1.96 -0.85 -0.40
N GLN A 85 -1.23 0.19 0.04
CA GLN A 85 -1.64 1.03 1.15
C GLN A 85 -3.02 1.65 0.91
N LYS A 86 -3.26 2.15 -0.32
CA LYS A 86 -4.56 2.71 -0.70
C LYS A 86 -5.68 1.66 -0.70
N ALA A 87 -5.40 0.43 -1.09
CA ALA A 87 -6.36 -0.68 -1.03
C ALA A 87 -6.63 -1.14 0.41
N GLU A 88 -5.64 -1.08 1.30
CA GLU A 88 -5.78 -1.38 2.73
C GLU A 88 -6.56 -0.26 3.46
N GLU A 89 -6.33 1.01 3.11
CA GLU A 89 -7.13 2.15 3.58
C GLU A 89 -8.55 2.18 2.98
N TYR A 90 -8.74 1.56 1.82
CA TYR A 90 -10.02 1.53 1.15
C TYR A 90 -10.99 0.65 1.92
N THR A 91 -11.85 1.30 2.71
CA THR A 91 -13.06 0.66 3.21
C THR A 91 -14.03 0.54 2.03
N PRO A 92 -14.42 -0.67 1.61
CA PRO A 92 -15.42 -0.82 0.55
C PRO A 92 -16.69 -0.10 0.98
N GLN A 93 -17.13 0.86 0.17
CA GLN A 93 -18.42 1.49 0.38
C GLN A 93 -19.48 0.39 0.34
N PRO A 94 -20.43 0.37 1.28
CA PRO A 94 -21.55 -0.57 1.18
C PRO A 94 -22.20 -0.35 -0.19
N THR A 95 -22.32 -1.42 -0.97
CA THR A 95 -22.97 -1.39 -2.27
C THR A 95 -24.31 -0.67 -2.10
N PRO A 96 -24.61 0.40 -2.87
CA PRO A 96 -25.89 1.05 -2.74
C PRO A 96 -26.98 0.00 -2.98
N GLU A 97 -27.90 -0.12 -2.03
CA GLU A 97 -29.03 -1.01 -2.20
C GLU A 97 -29.73 -0.64 -3.52
N PRO A 98 -30.09 -1.63 -4.36
CA PRO A 98 -30.84 -1.34 -5.56
C PRO A 98 -32.09 -0.53 -5.17
N PRO A 99 -32.48 0.50 -5.96
CA PRO A 99 -33.63 1.32 -5.63
C PRO A 99 -34.84 0.41 -5.44
N LYS A 100 -35.48 0.51 -4.27
CA LYS A 100 -36.68 -0.28 -3.97
C LYS A 100 -37.69 -0.04 -5.10
N THR A 101 -38.10 -1.11 -5.77
CA THR A 101 -39.10 -1.06 -6.82
C THR A 101 -40.44 -0.67 -6.19
N VAL A 102 -40.84 0.59 -6.35
CA VAL A 102 -42.20 1.00 -5.99
C VAL A 102 -43.12 0.47 -7.09
N TYR A 103 -43.83 -0.62 -6.83
CA TYR A 103 -44.82 -1.15 -7.77
C TYR A 103 -45.92 -0.10 -8.02
N ALA A 104 -46.32 0.05 -9.28
CA ALA A 104 -47.46 0.91 -9.62
C ALA A 104 -48.73 0.42 -8.90
N VAL A 105 -49.52 1.37 -8.39
CA VAL A 105 -50.81 1.06 -7.75
C VAL A 105 -51.68 0.29 -8.73
N GLY A 106 -52.01 -0.96 -8.39
CA GLY A 106 -52.79 -1.86 -9.22
C GLY A 106 -52.01 -2.94 -9.99
N SER A 107 -50.67 -2.96 -9.96
CA SER A 107 -49.86 -4.07 -10.52
C SER A 107 -50.16 -5.40 -9.81
N MET A 108 -49.91 -6.52 -10.49
CA MET A 108 -50.04 -7.87 -9.92
C MET A 108 -49.18 -8.04 -8.65
N GLU A 109 -47.95 -7.51 -8.65
CA GLU A 109 -47.08 -7.58 -7.46
C GLU A 109 -47.60 -6.70 -6.32
N TRP A 110 -48.18 -5.53 -6.64
CA TRP A 110 -48.81 -4.65 -5.65
C TRP A 110 -50.01 -5.33 -4.99
N GLN A 111 -50.85 -6.01 -5.78
CA GLN A 111 -52.01 -6.74 -5.26
C GLN A 111 -51.60 -7.92 -4.37
N ALA A 112 -50.58 -8.67 -4.78
CA ALA A 112 -50.02 -9.75 -3.98
C ALA A 112 -49.49 -9.24 -2.63
N GLU A 113 -48.75 -8.12 -2.62
CA GLU A 113 -48.23 -7.52 -1.38
C GLU A 113 -49.37 -7.04 -0.44
N GLN A 114 -50.47 -6.51 -0.99
CA GLN A 114 -51.65 -6.15 -0.20
C GLN A 114 -52.38 -7.37 0.36
N GLN A 115 -52.46 -8.47 -0.40
CA GLN A 115 -53.07 -9.72 0.08
C GLN A 115 -52.26 -10.33 1.21
N ASP A 116 -50.93 -10.33 1.12
CA ASP A 116 -50.05 -10.83 2.18
C ASP A 116 -50.16 -9.98 3.44
N LYS A 117 -50.20 -8.64 3.31
CA LYS A 117 -50.43 -7.74 4.46
C LYS A 117 -51.79 -7.97 5.10
N ARG A 118 -52.85 -8.07 4.30
CA ARG A 118 -54.22 -8.35 4.78
C ARG A 118 -54.32 -9.72 5.45
N LYS A 119 -53.61 -10.73 4.92
CA LYS A 119 -53.55 -12.07 5.52
C LYS A 119 -52.80 -12.04 6.85
N ALA A 120 -51.67 -11.34 6.95
CA ALA A 120 -50.92 -11.17 8.19
C ALA A 120 -51.73 -10.40 9.25
N GLU A 121 -52.53 -9.41 8.85
CA GLU A 121 -53.46 -8.71 9.75
C GLU A 121 -54.58 -9.63 10.26
N ILE A 122 -55.14 -10.48 9.39
CA ILE A 122 -56.15 -11.48 9.78
C ILE A 122 -55.56 -12.51 10.74
N GLU A 123 -54.35 -13.01 10.47
CA GLU A 123 -53.64 -13.95 11.35
C GLU A 123 -53.29 -13.28 12.69
N ALA A 124 -52.83 -12.03 12.69
CA ALA A 124 -52.57 -11.27 13.92
C ALA A 124 -53.84 -10.97 14.73
N ALA A 125 -54.97 -10.75 14.05
CA ALA A 125 -56.28 -10.57 14.69
C ALA A 125 -56.86 -11.90 15.21
N ALA A 126 -56.50 -13.04 14.60
CA ALA A 126 -56.90 -14.38 15.05
C ALA A 126 -56.05 -14.92 16.22
N VAL A 127 -54.88 -14.34 16.46
CA VAL A 127 -53.99 -14.67 17.60
C VAL A 127 -54.32 -13.84 18.86
N LYS A 128 -55.29 -12.91 18.77
CA LYS A 128 -55.81 -12.12 19.89
C LYS A 128 -57.11 -12.71 20.44
#